data_AF-A0A9W5JCB8-F1
#
_entry.id   AF-A0A9W5JCB8-F1
#
_cell.length_a   1.000
_cell.length_b   1.000
_cell.length_c   1.000
_cell.angle_alpha   90.00
_cell.angle_beta   90.00
_cell.angle_gamma   90.00
#
_symmetry.space_group_name_H-M   'P 1'
#
loop_
_entity.id
_entity.type
_entity.pdbx_description
1 polymer ?
#
loop_
_entity_poly.entity_id
_entity_poly.type
_entity_poly.pdbx_seq_one_letter_code
_entity_poly.pdbx_strand_id
1 'polypeptide(L)' 'AGGTPQENRDILTRLLQGKGETAHESAVAANVAMLMRLHGHEDLKANAKKVLDVLRSGAAYDRVTALAGRG' A
#
# COMPACT_ATOMS: atom_id res chain seq x y z
N ALA A 1 3.56 17.35 6.02
CA ALA A 1 4.96 16.87 6.10
C ALA A 1 4.94 15.50 6.76
N GLY A 2 5.82 14.58 6.36
CA GLY A 2 5.99 13.30 7.06
C GLY A 2 6.62 13.49 8.44
N GLY A 3 6.56 12.46 9.28
CA GLY A 3 7.17 12.46 10.62
C GLY A 3 8.67 12.15 10.57
N THR A 4 9.24 11.86 11.74
CA THR A 4 10.60 11.31 11.89
C THR A 4 10.75 9.98 11.13
N PRO A 5 11.98 9.53 10.82
CA PRO A 5 12.21 8.25 10.15
C PRO A 5 11.57 7.06 10.87
N GLN A 6 11.57 7.07 12.22
CA GLN A 6 10.96 6.05 13.06
C GLN A 6 9.43 6.07 12.92
N GLU A 7 8.81 7.25 13.01
CA GLU A 7 7.36 7.39 12.82
C GLU A 7 6.93 6.94 11.42
N ASN A 8 7.67 7.32 10.39
CA ASN A 8 7.38 6.92 9.02
C ASN A 8 7.49 5.39 8.85
N ARG A 9 8.46 4.74 9.49
CA ARG A 9 8.60 3.27 9.49
C ARG A 9 7.40 2.61 10.16
N ASP A 10 6.97 3.10 11.32
CA ASP A 10 5.87 2.50 12.08
C ASP A 10 4.53 2.71 11.36
N ILE A 11 4.32 3.89 10.77
CA ILE A 11 3.16 4.17 9.92
C ILE A 11 3.14 3.23 8.71
N LEU A 12 4.27 3.11 8.00
CA LEU A 12 4.37 2.25 6.83
C LEU A 12 4.16 0.77 7.18
N THR A 13 4.74 0.31 8.29
CA THR A 13 4.58 -1.07 8.78
C THR A 13 3.12 -1.38 9.08
N ARG A 14 2.43 -0.50 9.83
CA ARG A 14 1.00 -0.66 10.14
C ARG A 14 0.15 -0.66 8.89
N LEU A 15 0.43 0.24 7.94
CA LEU A 15 -0.29 0.32 6.67
C LEU A 15 -0.19 -0.98 5.86
N LEU A 16 1.03 -1.50 5.68
CA LEU A 16 1.25 -2.71 4.90
C LEU A 16 0.67 -3.97 5.55
N GLN A 17 0.47 -3.95 6.87
CA GLN A 17 -0.19 -5.00 7.65
C GLN A 17 -1.72 -4.85 7.72
N GLY A 18 -2.32 -3.91 7.00
CA GLY A 18 -3.77 -3.68 7.01
C GLY A 18 -4.31 -2.99 8.27
N LYS A 19 -3.42 -2.34 9.04
CA LYS A 19 -3.74 -1.61 10.29
C LYS A 19 -3.47 -0.10 10.16
N GLY A 20 -3.49 0.40 8.92
CA GLY A 20 -3.23 1.79 8.60
C GLY A 20 -4.44 2.69 8.84
N GLU A 21 -4.21 4.01 8.81
CA GLU A 21 -5.30 4.99 8.77
C GLU A 21 -5.94 5.01 7.38
N THR A 22 -7.26 5.18 7.32
CA THR A 22 -8.02 5.24 6.06
C THR A 22 -7.47 6.27 5.08
N ALA A 23 -6.97 7.41 5.57
CA ALA A 23 -6.36 8.44 4.73
C ALA A 23 -5.10 7.95 4.01
N HIS A 24 -4.22 7.24 4.73
CA HIS A 24 -3.00 6.67 4.17
C HIS A 24 -3.30 5.53 3.19
N GLU A 25 -4.25 4.64 3.53
CA GLU A 25 -4.72 3.60 2.61
C GLU A 25 -5.25 4.19 1.30
N SER A 26 -6.07 5.23 1.40
CA SER A 26 -6.70 5.87 0.24
C SER A 26 -5.68 6.57 -0.66
N ALA A 27 -4.69 7.26 -0.08
CA ALA A 27 -3.63 7.90 -0.85
C ALA A 27 -2.78 6.88 -1.62
N VAL A 28 -2.41 5.75 -0.99
CA VAL A 28 -1.68 4.67 -1.66
C VAL A 28 -2.55 4.01 -2.74
N ALA A 29 -3.81 3.72 -2.44
CA ALA A 29 -4.73 3.12 -3.40
C ALA A 29 -4.93 4.00 -4.65
N ALA A 30 -5.04 5.31 -4.50
CA ALA A 30 -5.16 6.24 -5.62
C ALA A 30 -3.89 6.22 -6.51
N ASN A 31 -2.70 6.31 -5.91
CA ASN A 31 -1.44 6.31 -6.67
C ASN A 31 -1.22 4.99 -7.42
N VAL A 32 -1.49 3.86 -6.76
CA VAL A 32 -1.31 2.54 -7.38
C VAL A 32 -2.40 2.26 -8.43
N ALA A 33 -3.62 2.76 -8.24
CA ALA A 33 -4.67 2.63 -9.25
C ALA A 33 -4.30 3.34 -10.56
N MET A 34 -3.66 4.52 -10.47
CA MET A 34 -3.11 5.23 -11.62
C MET A 34 -1.96 4.45 -12.28
N LEU A 35 -1.06 3.87 -11.49
CA LEU A 35 0.01 3.00 -12.00
C LEU A 35 -0.55 1.77 -12.75
N MET A 36 -1.60 1.14 -12.22
CA MET A 36 -2.26 -0.01 -12.85
C MET A 36 -2.87 0.36 -14.20
N ARG A 37 -3.42 1.57 -14.35
CA ARG A 37 -3.94 2.05 -15.63
C ARG A 37 -2.86 2.13 -16.71
N LEU A 38 -1.65 2.56 -16.36
CA LEU A 38 -0.51 2.55 -17.29
C LEU A 38 -0.15 1.15 -17.80
N HIS A 39 -0.64 0.09 -17.13
CA HIS A 39 -0.44 -1.31 -17.48
C HIS A 39 -1.71 -1.98 -18.05
N GLY A 40 -2.68 -1.19 -18.54
CA GLY A 40 -3.88 -1.69 -19.23
C GLY A 40 -5.08 -1.99 -18.34
N HIS A 41 -5.03 -1.65 -17.04
CA HIS A 41 -6.21 -1.72 -16.17
C HIS A 41 -6.97 -0.38 -16.17
N GLU A 42 -7.88 -0.19 -17.12
CA GLU A 42 -8.54 1.12 -17.34
C GLU A 42 -9.48 1.58 -16.21
N ASP A 43 -10.11 0.65 -15.48
CA ASP A 43 -11.06 1.00 -14.42
C ASP A 43 -10.34 1.39 -13.12
N LEU A 44 -10.16 2.70 -12.92
CA LEU A 44 -9.53 3.26 -11.73
C LEU A 44 -10.27 2.91 -10.42
N LYS A 45 -11.60 2.78 -10.45
CA LYS A 45 -12.38 2.45 -9.26
C LYS A 45 -12.18 0.99 -8.87
N ALA A 46 -12.20 0.09 -9.85
CA ALA A 46 -11.89 -1.32 -9.64
C ALA A 46 -10.44 -1.50 -9.17
N ASN A 47 -9.49 -0.75 -9.74
CA ASN A 47 -8.09 -0.78 -9.34
C ASN A 47 -7.91 -0.33 -7.89
N ALA A 48 -8.48 0.82 -7.51
CA ALA A 48 -8.38 1.34 -6.16
C ALA A 48 -8.97 0.34 -5.15
N LYS A 49 -10.12 -0.26 -5.47
CA LYS A 49 -10.71 -1.33 -4.63
C LYS A 49 -9.76 -2.52 -4.48
N LYS A 50 -9.19 -3.02 -5.58
CA LYS A 50 -8.22 -4.12 -5.55
C LYS A 50 -7.01 -3.80 -4.69
N VAL A 51 -6.48 -2.58 -4.77
CA VAL A 51 -5.35 -2.15 -3.94
C VAL A 51 -5.72 -2.09 -2.46
N LEU A 52 -6.89 -1.54 -2.12
CA LEU A 52 -7.38 -1.52 -0.74
C LEU A 52 -7.53 -2.92 -0.17
N ASP A 53 -8.08 -3.86 -0.95
CA ASP A 53 -8.25 -5.26 -0.52
C ASP A 53 -6.88 -5.92 -0.24
N VAL A 54 -5.88 -5.68 -1.10
CA VAL A 54 -4.51 -6.16 -0.90
C VAL A 54 -3.86 -5.53 0.35
N LEU A 55 -4.00 -4.22 0.56
CA LEU A 55 -3.45 -3.55 1.75
C LEU A 55 -4.07 -4.11 3.03
N ARG A 56 -5.40 -4.24 3.07
CA ARG A 56 -6.14 -4.73 4.24
C ARG A 56 -5.90 -6.20 4.53
N SER A 57 -5.58 -7.00 3.52
CA SER A 57 -5.20 -8.40 3.72
C SER A 57 -3.84 -8.59 4.41
N GLY A 58 -2.99 -7.56 4.47
CA GLY A 58 -1.63 -7.66 4.97
C GLY A 58 -0.62 -8.28 4.00
N ALA A 59 -1.08 -8.78 2.83
CA ALA A 59 -0.21 -9.44 1.84
C ALA A 59 0.92 -8.55 1.30
N ALA A 60 0.77 -7.22 1.39
CA ALA A 60 1.81 -6.27 1.03
C ALA A 60 3.02 -6.35 1.98
N TYR A 61 2.78 -6.59 3.28
CA TYR A 61 3.83 -6.76 4.28
C TYR A 61 4.65 -8.04 4.04
N ASP A 62 3.97 -9.15 3.71
CA ASP A 62 4.66 -10.42 3.41
C ASP A 62 5.70 -10.28 2.29
N ARG A 63 5.38 -9.49 1.25
CA ARG A 63 6.32 -9.21 0.16
C ARG A 63 7.52 -8.41 0.61
N VAL A 64 7.34 -7.43 1.50
CA VAL A 64 8.45 -6.64 2.06
C VAL A 64 9.37 -7.53 2.91
N THR A 65 8.79 -8.40 3.74
CA THR A 65 9.55 -9.38 4.53
C THR A 65 10.32 -10.36 3.65
N ALA A 66 9.67 -10.89 2.61
CA ALA A 66 10.31 -11.79 1.65
C ALA A 66 11.43 -11.11 0.84
N LEU A 67 11.31 -9.80 0.56
CA LEU A 67 12.36 -9.03 -0.09
C LEU A 67 13.55 -8.79 0.84
N ALA A 68 13.28 -8.45 2.11
CA ALA A 68 14.32 -8.23 3.12
C ALA A 68 15.15 -9.50 3.39
N GLY A 69 14.53 -10.68 3.36
CA GLY A 69 15.23 -11.97 3.53
C GLY A 69 16.07 -12.43 2.33
N ARG A 70 16.18 -11.61 1.27
CA ARG A 70 17.04 -11.90 0.09
C ARG A 70 18.37 -11.13 0.10
N GLY A 71 18.58 -10.26 1.09
CA GLY A 71 19.87 -9.61 1.36
C GLY A 71 20.67 -10.38 2.40
#